data_AF-A0A846Q872-F1
#
_entry.id   AF-A0A846Q872-F1
#
_cell.length_a   1.000
_cell.length_b   1.000
_cell.length_c   1.000
_cell.angle_alpha   90.00
_cell.angle_beta   90.00
_cell.angle_gamma   90.00
#
_symmetry.space_group_name_H-M   'P 1'
#
loop_
_entity.id
_entity.type
_entity.pdbx_description
1 polymer ?
#
loop_
_entity_poly.entity_id
_entity_poly.type
_entity_poly.pdbx_seq_one_letter_code
_entity_poly.pdbx_strand_id
1 'polypeptide(L)' 'MTKYGEAFYYLGITLDIPIFFFVGFILGREYGQPVLGAFIGTMVGIAMTLFYVIRRALKEQKSSSQ' A
#
# COMPACT_ATOMS: atom_id res chain seq x y z
N MET A 1 18.56 -10.87 -2.94
CA MET A 1 17.42 -11.42 -2.16
C MET A 1 17.06 -12.75 -2.78
N THR A 2 16.76 -13.79 -2.00
CA THR A 2 16.20 -15.04 -2.55
C THR A 2 14.89 -14.70 -3.28
N LYS A 3 14.60 -15.33 -4.42
CA LYS A 3 13.38 -15.11 -5.23
C LYS A 3 12.10 -14.99 -4.40
N TYR A 4 12.03 -15.74 -3.30
CA TYR A 4 10.91 -15.72 -2.36
C TYR A 4 10.77 -14.41 -1.57
N GLY A 5 11.87 -13.79 -1.13
CA GLY A 5 11.83 -12.54 -0.37
C GLY A 5 11.29 -11.37 -1.20
N GLU A 6 11.55 -11.38 -2.51
CA GLU A 6 11.03 -10.37 -3.43
C GLU A 6 9.53 -10.54 -3.67
N ALA A 7 9.07 -11.79 -3.86
CA ALA A 7 7.65 -12.10 -4.00
C ALA A 7 6.86 -11.69 -2.74
N PHE A 8 7.36 -12.02 -1.54
CA PHE A 8 6.72 -11.61 -0.28
C PHE A 8 6.64 -10.09 -0.11
N TYR A 9 7.64 -9.35 -0.58
CA TYR A 9 7.64 -7.89 -0.54
C TYR A 9 6.50 -7.30 -1.40
N TYR A 10 6.34 -7.77 -2.63
CA TYR A 10 5.24 -7.33 -3.50
C TYR A 10 3.87 -7.78 -2.99
N LEU A 11 3.79 -8.95 -2.36
CA LEU A 11 2.58 -9.46 -1.74
C LEU A 11 2.14 -8.57 -0.57
N GLY A 12 3.08 -8.15 0.27
CA GLY A 12 2.85 -7.20 1.35
C GLY A 12 2.32 -5.85 0.84
N ILE A 13 2.98 -5.27 -0.17
CA ILE A 13 2.54 -4.02 -0.79
C ILE A 13 1.13 -4.13 -1.37
N THR A 14 0.82 -5.24 -2.03
CA THR A 14 -0.50 -5.44 -2.65
C THR A 14 -1.60 -5.58 -1.60
N LEU A 15 -1.28 -6.13 -0.43
CA LEU A 15 -2.22 -6.29 0.68
C LEU A 15 -2.51 -4.98 1.42
N ASP A 16 -1.66 -3.95 1.32
CA ASP A 16 -1.93 -2.65 1.95
C ASP A 16 -3.27 -2.06 1.49
N ILE A 17 -3.59 -2.15 0.20
CA ILE A 17 -4.85 -1.62 -0.34
C ILE A 17 -6.09 -2.25 0.32
N PRO A 18 -6.28 -3.58 0.30
CA PRO A 18 -7.42 -4.20 0.97
C PRO A 18 -7.39 -4.00 2.49
N ILE A 19 -6.22 -4.01 3.14
CA ILE A 19 -6.10 -3.74 4.58
C ILE A 19 -6.64 -2.35 4.91
N PHE A 20 -6.16 -1.31 4.22
CA PHE A 20 -6.62 0.06 4.46
C PHE A 20 -8.06 0.28 4.03
N PHE A 21 -8.57 -0.41 3.00
CA PHE A 21 -10.00 -0.42 2.67
C PHE A 21 -10.82 -0.93 3.85
N PHE A 22 -10.47 -2.06 4.45
CA PHE A 22 -11.22 -2.63 5.58
C PHE A 22 -11.11 -1.76 6.83
N VAL A 23 -9.92 -1.24 7.14
CA VAL A 23 -9.73 -0.29 8.24
C VAL A 23 -10.60 0.95 8.04
N GLY A 24 -10.56 1.54 6.84
CA GLY A 24 -11.39 2.69 6.50
C GLY A 24 -12.89 2.39 6.56
N PHE A 25 -13.31 1.21 6.12
CA PHE A 25 -14.70 0.76 6.21
C PHE A 25 -15.16 0.63 7.66
N ILE A 26 -14.36 0.01 8.53
CA ILE A 26 -14.66 -0.17 9.96
C ILE A 26 -14.77 1.19 10.64
N LEU A 27 -13.79 2.09 10.43
CA LEU A 27 -13.84 3.45 10.98
C LEU A 27 -15.02 4.23 10.43
N GLY A 28 -15.26 4.18 9.11
CA GLY A 28 -16.39 4.84 8.48
C GLY A 28 -17.74 4.36 9.01
N ARG A 29 -17.87 3.08 9.38
CA ARG A 29 -19.08 2.56 10.04
C ARG A 29 -19.36 3.24 11.37
N GLU A 30 -18.35 3.58 12.16
CA GLU A 30 -18.53 4.26 13.45
C GLU A 30 -19.12 5.67 13.28
N TYR A 31 -18.84 6.34 12.15
CA TYR A 31 -19.38 7.65 11.80
C TYR A 31 -20.64 7.60 10.92
N GLY A 32 -21.21 6.42 10.68
CA GLY A 32 -22.38 6.24 9.80
C GLY A 32 -22.10 6.43 8.31
N GLN A 33 -20.82 6.48 7.90
CA GLN A 33 -20.36 6.70 6.53
C GLN A 33 -19.38 5.60 6.08
N PRO A 34 -19.82 4.32 5.99
CA PRO A 34 -18.95 3.19 5.68
C PRO A 34 -18.29 3.30 4.30
N VAL A 35 -19.03 3.75 3.29
CA VAL A 35 -18.52 3.88 1.92
C VAL A 35 -17.45 4.97 1.84
N LEU A 36 -17.68 6.11 2.51
CA LEU A 36 -16.70 7.20 2.52
C LEU A 36 -15.43 6.80 3.27
N GLY A 37 -15.57 6.14 4.42
CA GLY A 37 -14.42 5.62 5.17
C GLY A 37 -13.62 4.60 4.36
N ALA A 38 -14.29 3.66 3.68
CA ALA A 38 -13.64 2.68 2.81
C ALA A 38 -12.92 3.34 1.63
N PHE A 39 -13.51 4.38 1.05
CA PHE A 39 -12.90 5.16 -0.03
C PHE A 39 -11.63 5.88 0.44
N ILE A 40 -11.70 6.58 1.58
CA ILE A 40 -10.53 7.25 2.19
C ILE A 40 -9.44 6.23 2.50
N GLY A 41 -9.80 5.10 3.12
CA GLY A 41 -8.89 4.01 3.41
C GLY A 41 -8.19 3.49 2.14
N THR A 42 -8.95 3.26 1.07
CA THR A 42 -8.39 2.84 -0.22
C THR A 42 -7.39 3.86 -0.77
N MET A 43 -7.72 5.16 -0.71
CA MET A 43 -6.81 6.23 -1.16
C MET A 43 -5.49 6.21 -0.37
N VAL A 44 -5.55 5.98 0.95
CA VAL A 44 -4.36 5.84 1.79
C VAL A 44 -3.55 4.60 1.39
N GLY A 45 -4.18 3.45 1.18
CA GLY A 45 -3.52 2.23 0.73
C GLY A 45 -2.82 2.38 -0.63
N ILE A 46 -3.46 3.07 -1.57
CA ILE A 46 -2.86 3.41 -2.88
C ILE A 46 -1.66 4.35 -2.70
N ALA A 47 -1.78 5.39 -1.88
CA ALA A 47 -0.69 6.33 -1.63
C ALA A 47 0.54 5.64 -0.99
N MET A 48 0.32 4.75 -0.02
CA MET A 48 1.37 3.91 0.59
C MET A 48 2.03 3.00 -0.45
N THR A 49 1.22 2.30 -1.26
CA THR A 49 1.71 1.42 -2.34
C THR A 49 2.59 2.19 -3.32
N LEU A 50 2.12 3.34 -3.80
CA LEU A 50 2.89 4.20 -4.71
C LEU A 50 4.18 4.70 -4.06
N PHE A 51 4.12 5.11 -2.79
CA PHE A 51 5.31 5.53 -2.05
C PHE A 51 6.36 4.42 -2.00
N TYR A 52 5.98 3.17 -1.69
CA TYR A 52 6.91 2.04 -1.67
C TYR A 52 7.52 1.75 -3.04
N VAL A 53 6.70 1.74 -4.09
CA VAL A 53 7.15 1.50 -5.48
C VAL A 53 8.12 2.59 -5.93
N ILE A 54 7.78 3.87 -5.73
CA ILE A 54 8.63 5.00 -6.12
C ILE A 54 9.95 4.97 -5.33
N ARG A 55 9.90 4.75 -4.01
CA ARG A 55 11.13 4.67 -3.20
C ARG A 55 12.07 3.58 -3.69
N ARG A 56 11.51 2.44 -4.08
CA ARG A 56 12.28 1.32 -4.60
C ARG A 56 12.88 1.64 -5.97
N ALA A 57 12.10 2.21 -6.88
CA ALA A 57 12.58 2.65 -8.19
C ALA A 57 13.73 3.67 -8.07
N LEU A 58 13.63 4.64 -7.15
CA LEU A 58 14.69 5.61 -6.87
C LEU A 58 15.95 4.95 -6.31
N LYS A 59 15.81 3.91 -5.46
CA LYS A 59 16.94 3.18 -4.89
C LYS A 59 17.66 2.33 -5.94
N GLU A 60 16.92 1.71 -6.85
CA GLU A 60 17.46 0.90 -7.96
C GLU A 60 18.23 1.77 -8.97
N GLN A 61 17.72 2.97 -9.29
CA GLN A 61 18.42 3.91 -10.17
C GLN A 61 19.75 4.37 -9.57
N LYS A 62 19.76 4.70 -8.27
CA LYS A 62 20.98 5.13 -7.57
C LYS A 62 22.05 4.03 -7.51
N SER A 63 21.64 2.76 -7.48
CA SER A 63 22.55 1.62 -7.46
C SER A 63 23.08 1.21 -8.84
N SER A 64 22.48 1.69 -9.93
CA SER A 64 22.93 1.44 -11.32
C SER A 64 23.86 2.54 -11.85
N SER A 65 23.98 3.65 -11.12
CA SER A 65 24.88 4.77 -11.44
C SER A 65 26.20 4.74 -10.65
N GLN A 66 26.42 3.71 -9.84
CA GLN A 66 27.68 3.38 -9.15
C GLN A 66 28.28 2.12 -9.75
#